data_AF-A0A1H9SIZ9-F1
#
_entry.id   AF-A0A1H9SIZ9-F1
#
_cell.length_a   1.000
_cell.length_b   1.000
_cell.length_c   1.000
_cell.angle_alpha   90.00
_cell.angle_beta   90.00
_cell.angle_gamma   90.00
#
_symmetry.space_group_name_H-M   'P 1'
#
loop_
_entity.id
_entity.type
_entity.pdbx_description
1 polymer ?
#
loop_
_entity_poly.entity_id
_entity_poly.type
_entity_poly.pdbx_seq_one_letter_code
_entity_poly.pdbx_strand_id
1 'polypeptide(L)'
;MSESTDTHRDEHDEGHSPAPKRERIKIKAWHIVLLILAVITTILLAWWQWTRFQSGTGTFQNLGYALQWPLFGFFFVYAYRMGIKMENEKIDAENAVDDLDYLYQADLAEFGDDEAEPAITEIDEDFLPARPEINVEEYNALNQPRRRRHRDDES
;
A
#
# COMPACT_ATOMS: atom_id res chain seq x y z
N MET A 1 -56.08 -12.68 40.12
CA MET A 1 -55.44 -14.00 39.98
C MET A 1 -55.62 -14.42 38.53
N SER A 2 -54.70 -14.20 37.60
CA SER A 2 -53.37 -13.60 37.63
C SER A 2 -53.13 -12.93 36.28
N GLU A 3 -52.41 -11.81 36.28
CA GLU A 3 -51.78 -11.22 35.10
C GLU A 3 -51.03 -12.29 34.33
N SER A 4 -51.33 -12.44 33.04
CA SER A 4 -50.43 -13.10 32.10
C SER A 4 -49.67 -11.98 31.39
N THR A 5 -48.64 -11.48 32.07
CA THR A 5 -47.54 -10.75 31.47
C THR A 5 -46.82 -11.72 30.54
N ASP A 6 -47.30 -11.85 29.31
CA ASP A 6 -46.50 -12.50 28.29
C ASP A 6 -45.40 -11.52 27.86
N THR A 7 -44.20 -12.01 28.01
CA THR A 7 -42.96 -11.23 28.00
C THR A 7 -42.67 -10.88 26.57
N HIS A 8 -42.69 -9.57 26.26
CA HIS A 8 -42.08 -9.02 25.07
C HIS A 8 -40.61 -9.42 25.12
N ARG A 9 -40.27 -10.53 24.44
CA ARG A 9 -38.89 -10.96 24.25
C ARG A 9 -38.33 -9.98 23.23
N ASP A 10 -37.77 -8.88 23.75
CA ASP A 10 -36.87 -8.00 23.02
C ASP A 10 -35.66 -8.85 22.64
N GLU A 11 -35.79 -9.57 21.52
CA GLU A 11 -34.65 -10.14 20.84
C GLU A 11 -33.83 -8.94 20.38
N HIS A 12 -32.68 -8.81 21.02
CA HIS A 12 -31.61 -7.90 20.70
C HIS A 12 -31.40 -7.90 19.17
N ASP A 13 -31.99 -6.91 18.51
CA ASP A 13 -31.61 -6.47 17.18
C ASP A 13 -30.24 -5.78 17.34
N GLU A 14 -29.21 -6.60 17.55
CA GLU A 14 -27.81 -6.21 17.37
C GLU A 14 -27.61 -6.07 15.86
N GLY A 15 -28.28 -5.08 15.28
CA GLY A 15 -28.05 -4.66 13.92
C GLY A 15 -26.57 -4.34 13.79
N HIS A 16 -25.85 -5.21 13.10
CA HIS A 16 -24.43 -5.14 12.82
C HIS A 16 -24.17 -3.77 12.19
N SER A 17 -23.77 -2.81 13.03
CA SER A 17 -23.56 -1.44 12.58
C SER A 17 -22.37 -1.45 11.64
N PRO A 18 -22.47 -0.86 10.43
CA PRO A 18 -21.37 -0.86 9.48
C PRO A 18 -20.14 -0.26 10.16
N ALA A 19 -19.04 -1.00 10.16
CA ALA A 19 -17.78 -0.55 10.75
C ALA A 19 -17.44 0.84 10.19
N PRO A 20 -17.05 1.82 11.05
CA PRO A 20 -16.83 3.18 10.59
C PRO A 20 -15.65 3.22 9.61
N LYS A 21 -15.95 3.50 8.33
CA LYS A 21 -14.95 3.67 7.27
C LYS A 21 -13.89 4.68 7.71
N ARG A 22 -12.61 4.29 7.66
CA ARG A 22 -11.50 5.13 8.13
C ARG A 22 -11.43 6.40 7.28
N GLU A 23 -11.59 7.56 7.92
CA GLU A 23 -11.57 8.86 7.25
C GLU A 23 -10.18 9.13 6.64
N ARG A 24 -10.15 9.58 5.39
CA ARG A 24 -8.93 9.93 4.64
C ARG A 24 -8.12 10.96 5.45
N ILE A 25 -6.78 10.86 5.47
CA ILE A 25 -5.96 11.79 6.25
C ILE A 25 -6.22 13.21 5.80
N LYS A 26 -6.81 14.00 6.69
CA LYS A 26 -6.87 15.45 6.56
C LYS A 26 -5.45 15.97 6.73
N ILE A 27 -4.81 16.25 5.60
CA ILE A 27 -3.48 16.84 5.55
C ILE A 27 -3.46 18.03 6.51
N LYS A 28 -2.69 17.92 7.60
CA LYS A 28 -2.60 18.98 8.60
C LYS A 28 -2.05 20.22 7.89
N ALA A 29 -2.84 21.30 7.85
CA ALA A 29 -2.49 22.54 7.16
C ALA A 29 -1.07 23.04 7.50
N TRP A 30 -0.60 22.75 8.71
CA TRP A 30 0.77 23.04 9.15
C TRP A 30 1.87 22.40 8.28
N HIS A 31 1.70 21.18 7.77
CA HIS A 31 2.71 20.56 6.89
C HIS A 31 2.82 21.31 5.56
N ILE A 32 1.68 21.73 5.02
CA ILE A 32 1.62 22.53 3.79
C ILE A 32 2.29 23.89 4.04
N VAL A 33 2.01 24.54 5.17
CA VAL A 33 2.65 25.81 5.55
C VAL A 33 4.16 25.65 5.68
N LEU A 34 4.64 24.62 6.37
CA LEU A 34 6.07 24.33 6.49
C LEU A 34 6.72 24.06 5.14
N LEU A 35 6.06 23.29 4.27
CA LEU A 35 6.54 22.99 2.93
C LEU A 35 6.69 24.28 2.10
N ILE A 36 5.66 25.13 2.10
CA ILE A 36 5.68 26.42 1.40
C ILE A 36 6.81 27.28 1.95
N LEU A 37 6.95 27.36 3.27
CA LEU A 37 8.02 28.12 3.92
C LEU A 37 9.41 27.60 3.51
N ALA A 38 9.60 26.27 3.46
CA ALA A 38 10.84 25.65 3.01
C ALA A 38 11.15 25.99 1.54
N VAL A 39 10.16 25.90 0.66
CA VAL A 39 10.30 26.26 -0.76
C VAL A 39 10.67 27.74 -0.92
N ILE A 40 9.95 28.64 -0.25
CA ILE A 40 10.25 30.08 -0.27
C ILE A 40 11.68 30.31 0.22
N THR A 41 12.09 29.67 1.30
CA THR A 41 13.44 29.76 1.84
C THR A 41 14.47 29.34 0.79
N THR A 42 14.29 28.20 0.12
CA THR A 42 15.22 27.76 -0.93
C THR A 42 15.30 28.72 -2.11
N ILE A 43 14.19 29.35 -2.50
CA ILE A 43 14.16 30.34 -3.59
C ILE A 43 14.86 31.64 -3.16
N LEU A 44 14.66 32.09 -1.92
CA LEU A 44 15.36 33.26 -1.37
C LEU A 44 16.88 33.02 -1.30
N LEU A 45 17.32 31.83 -0.87
CA LEU A 45 18.73 31.45 -0.92
C LEU A 45 19.27 31.43 -2.35
N ALA A 46 18.50 30.88 -3.30
CA ALA A 46 18.86 30.86 -4.71
C ALA A 46 19.07 32.29 -5.25
N TRP A 47 18.14 33.20 -4.93
CA TRP A 47 18.21 34.60 -5.33
C TRP A 47 19.39 35.35 -4.68
N TRP A 48 19.69 35.05 -3.43
CA TRP A 48 20.88 35.58 -2.76
C TRP A 48 22.18 35.06 -3.40
N GLN A 49 22.23 33.78 -3.76
CA GLN A 49 23.39 33.21 -4.47
C GLN A 49 23.55 33.80 -5.87
N TRP A 50 22.44 34.04 -6.57
CA TRP A 50 22.43 34.71 -7.86
C TRP A 50 23.01 36.14 -7.77
N THR A 51 22.53 36.95 -6.83
CA THR A 51 23.05 38.31 -6.62
C THR A 51 24.52 38.29 -6.19
N ARG A 52 24.93 37.28 -5.41
CA ARG A 52 26.33 37.07 -5.03
C ARG A 52 27.22 36.69 -6.21
N PHE A 53 26.71 35.91 -7.16
CA PHE A 53 27.38 35.58 -8.42
C PHE A 53 27.55 36.80 -9.33
N GLN A 54 26.56 37.70 -9.38
CA GLN A 54 26.63 38.93 -10.17
C GLN A 54 27.60 39.97 -9.60
N SER A 55 27.95 39.86 -8.31
CA SER A 55 28.97 40.68 -7.67
C SER A 55 30.35 40.35 -8.28
N GLY A 56 31.27 41.30 -8.45
CA GLY A 56 32.57 41.13 -9.15
C GLY A 56 33.55 40.07 -8.58
N THR A 57 33.13 39.28 -7.61
CA THR A 57 33.83 38.12 -7.02
C THR A 57 33.05 36.81 -7.20
N GLY A 58 32.09 36.75 -8.13
CA GLY A 58 31.28 35.58 -8.42
C GLY A 58 32.07 34.45 -9.08
N THR A 59 31.89 33.21 -8.60
CA THR A 59 32.46 31.99 -9.18
C THR A 59 31.35 31.11 -9.74
N PHE A 60 31.63 30.28 -10.76
CA PHE A 60 30.68 29.29 -11.31
C PHE A 60 30.05 28.35 -10.26
N GLN A 61 30.72 28.11 -9.14
CA GLN A 61 30.16 27.35 -8.02
C GLN A 61 28.90 28.02 -7.42
N ASN A 62 28.87 29.35 -7.29
CA ASN A 62 27.69 30.08 -6.77
C ASN A 62 26.49 29.93 -7.70
N LEU A 63 26.71 29.84 -9.02
CA LEU A 63 25.65 29.58 -9.99
C LEU A 63 25.09 28.16 -9.82
N GLY A 64 25.97 27.18 -9.61
CA GLY A 64 25.58 25.82 -9.27
C GLY A 64 24.67 25.79 -8.04
N TYR A 65 25.06 26.48 -6.96
CA TYR A 65 24.23 26.58 -5.77
C TYR A 65 22.91 27.33 -6.01
N ALA A 66 22.93 28.43 -6.77
CA ALA A 66 21.71 29.14 -7.14
C ALA A 66 20.70 28.26 -7.90
N LEU A 67 21.17 27.29 -8.69
CA LEU A 67 20.31 26.31 -9.38
C LEU A 67 20.01 25.06 -8.53
N GLN A 68 20.90 24.68 -7.62
CA GLN A 68 20.73 23.54 -6.72
C GLN A 68 19.65 23.80 -5.67
N TRP A 69 19.59 25.01 -5.09
CA TRP A 69 18.59 25.33 -4.06
C TRP A 69 17.14 25.19 -4.56
N PRO A 70 16.74 25.70 -5.74
CA PRO A 70 15.41 25.47 -6.31
C PRO A 70 15.10 23.98 -6.57
N LEU A 71 16.10 23.19 -6.99
CA LEU A 71 15.92 21.75 -7.19
C LEU A 71 15.57 21.04 -5.88
N PHE A 72 16.20 21.43 -4.77
CA PHE A 72 15.81 20.93 -3.45
C PHE A 72 14.41 21.38 -3.04
N GLY A 73 14.05 22.63 -3.30
CA GLY A 73 12.68 23.11 -3.08
C GLY A 73 11.64 22.25 -3.82
N PHE A 74 11.86 22.00 -5.11
CA PHE A 74 10.99 21.12 -5.90
C PHE A 74 10.99 19.68 -5.39
N PHE A 75 12.16 19.16 -5.01
CA PHE A 75 12.30 17.84 -4.43
C PHE A 75 11.46 17.67 -3.15
N PHE A 76 11.44 18.67 -2.25
CA PHE A 76 10.58 18.62 -1.07
C PHE A 76 9.10 18.53 -1.41
N VAL A 77 8.63 19.32 -2.39
CA VAL A 77 7.24 19.26 -2.86
C VAL A 77 6.92 17.89 -3.44
N TYR A 78 7.82 17.33 -4.24
CA TYR A 78 7.65 16.01 -4.84
C TYR A 78 7.60 14.90 -3.77
N ALA A 79 8.55 14.89 -2.84
CA ALA A 79 8.60 13.92 -1.74
C ALA A 79 7.33 14.00 -0.89
N TYR A 80 6.86 15.20 -0.58
CA TYR A 80 5.61 15.42 0.13
C TYR A 80 4.40 14.87 -0.64
N ARG A 81 4.29 15.18 -1.94
CA ARG A 81 3.21 14.69 -2.78
C ARG A 81 3.21 13.16 -2.86
N MET A 82 4.38 12.55 -2.99
CA MET A 82 4.52 11.09 -3.06
C MET A 82 4.16 10.44 -1.71
N GLY A 83 4.60 11.02 -0.59
CA GLY A 83 4.26 10.55 0.75
C GLY A 83 2.75 10.53 0.98
N ILE A 84 2.06 11.64 0.65
CA ILE A 84 0.59 11.71 0.76
C ILE A 84 -0.10 10.70 -0.16
N LYS A 85 0.42 10.48 -1.38
CA LYS A 85 -0.13 9.49 -2.30
C LYS A 85 -0.05 8.07 -1.70
N MET A 86 1.11 7.69 -1.18
CA MET A 86 1.31 6.37 -0.56
C MET A 86 0.46 6.18 0.69
N GLU A 87 0.34 7.20 1.53
CA GLU A 87 -0.51 7.15 2.73
C GLU A 87 -2.00 7.01 2.37
N ASN A 88 -2.46 7.70 1.33
CA ASN A 88 -3.83 7.56 0.84
C ASN A 88 -4.09 6.17 0.23
N GLU A 89 -3.16 5.64 -0.59
CA GLU A 89 -3.29 4.30 -1.16
C GLU A 89 -3.37 3.22 -0.08
N LYS A 90 -2.63 3.38 1.04
CA LYS A 90 -2.72 2.46 2.17
C LYS A 90 -4.08 2.49 2.85
N ILE A 91 -4.67 3.68 3.05
CA ILE A 91 -5.99 3.82 3.68
C ILE A 91 -7.08 3.28 2.78
N ASP A 92 -6.99 3.51 1.47
CA ASP A 92 -7.94 2.94 0.51
C ASP A 92 -7.84 1.40 0.49
N ALA A 93 -6.63 0.83 0.59
CA ALA A 93 -6.45 -0.61 0.72
C ALA A 93 -7.02 -1.17 2.04
N GLU A 94 -6.77 -0.52 3.18
CA GLU A 94 -7.33 -0.93 4.48
C GLU A 94 -8.87 -0.85 4.47
N ASN A 95 -9.46 0.22 3.93
CA ASN A 95 -10.91 0.37 3.81
C ASN A 95 -11.53 -0.67 2.86
N ALA A 96 -10.85 -1.05 1.78
CA ALA A 96 -11.33 -2.06 0.84
C ALA A 96 -11.32 -3.47 1.46
N VAL A 97 -10.36 -3.77 2.34
CA VAL A 97 -10.32 -5.03 3.09
C VAL A 97 -11.45 -5.10 4.11
N ASP A 98 -11.67 -4.02 4.88
CA ASP A 98 -12.79 -3.95 5.85
C ASP A 98 -14.15 -4.09 5.13
N ASP A 99 -14.34 -3.47 3.96
CA ASP A 99 -15.57 -3.63 3.15
C ASP A 99 -15.76 -5.10 2.70
N LEU A 100 -14.70 -5.84 2.39
CA LEU A 100 -14.78 -7.23 1.93
C LEU A 100 -15.10 -8.21 3.07
N ASP A 101 -14.53 -8.00 4.25
CA ASP A 101 -14.82 -8.80 5.45
C ASP A 101 -16.27 -8.61 5.90
N TYR A 102 -16.77 -7.37 5.83
CA TYR A 102 -18.18 -7.07 6.08
C TYR A 102 -19.10 -7.79 5.09
N LEU A 103 -18.81 -7.74 3.79
CA LEU A 103 -19.60 -8.43 2.77
C LEU A 103 -19.60 -9.95 2.99
N TYR A 104 -18.46 -10.53 3.38
CA TYR A 104 -18.35 -11.95 3.70
C TYR A 104 -19.18 -12.34 4.92
N GLN A 105 -19.14 -11.54 6.00
CA GLN A 105 -19.97 -11.76 7.18
C GLN A 105 -21.47 -11.63 6.87
N ALA A 106 -21.86 -10.68 6.02
CA ALA A 106 -23.25 -10.54 5.60
C ALA A 106 -23.72 -11.76 4.79
N ASP A 107 -22.89 -12.27 3.87
CA ASP A 107 -23.19 -13.50 3.12
C ASP A 107 -23.31 -14.72 4.05
N LEU A 108 -22.43 -14.83 5.05
CA LEU A 108 -22.52 -15.88 6.07
C LEU A 108 -23.80 -15.77 6.91
N ALA A 109 -24.25 -14.56 7.24
CA ALA A 109 -25.48 -14.37 8.00
C ALA A 109 -26.75 -14.68 7.18
N GLU A 110 -26.72 -14.45 5.87
CA GLU A 110 -27.87 -14.69 4.98
C GLU A 110 -27.91 -16.14 4.44
N PHE A 111 -26.76 -16.73 4.16
CA PHE A 111 -26.63 -18.04 3.49
C PHE A 111 -25.80 -19.07 4.25
N GLY A 112 -25.16 -18.70 5.36
CA GLY A 112 -24.43 -19.64 6.21
C GLY A 112 -25.41 -20.46 7.03
N ASP A 113 -25.41 -21.78 6.83
CA ASP A 113 -26.12 -22.69 7.71
C ASP A 113 -25.46 -22.67 9.10
N ASP A 114 -26.24 -22.46 10.16
CA ASP A 114 -25.77 -22.36 11.56
C ASP A 114 -24.97 -23.58 12.08
N GLU A 115 -25.02 -24.72 11.36
CA GLU A 115 -24.28 -25.95 11.68
C GLU A 115 -23.14 -26.28 10.69
N ALA A 116 -22.98 -25.52 9.60
CA ALA A 116 -21.94 -25.76 8.60
C ALA A 116 -20.74 -24.85 8.85
N GLU A 117 -19.58 -25.44 9.18
CA GLU A 117 -18.27 -24.77 9.12
C GLU A 117 -18.15 -24.00 7.78
N PRO A 118 -17.49 -22.83 7.74
CA PRO A 118 -17.33 -22.04 6.52
C PRO A 118 -16.77 -22.97 5.45
N ALA A 119 -17.63 -23.39 4.54
CA ALA A 119 -17.31 -24.45 3.61
C ALA A 119 -16.26 -23.89 2.66
N ILE A 120 -15.00 -24.11 3.01
CA ILE A 120 -13.92 -24.22 2.05
C ILE A 120 -14.52 -25.12 0.98
N THR A 121 -14.79 -24.58 -0.20
CA THR A 121 -15.21 -25.35 -1.36
C THR A 121 -14.01 -26.19 -1.75
N GLU A 122 -13.82 -27.26 -0.99
CA GLU A 122 -12.74 -28.21 -1.13
C GLU A 122 -12.88 -28.80 -2.53
N ILE A 123 -11.87 -28.54 -3.34
CA ILE A 123 -11.83 -29.10 -4.68
C ILE A 123 -11.71 -30.60 -4.49
N ASP A 124 -12.68 -31.35 -5.03
CA ASP A 124 -12.67 -32.82 -4.99
C ASP A 124 -11.30 -33.34 -5.42
N GLU A 125 -10.69 -34.22 -4.62
CA GLU A 125 -9.37 -34.79 -4.93
C GLU A 125 -9.39 -35.54 -6.26
N ASP A 126 -10.56 -36.04 -6.68
CA ASP A 126 -10.78 -36.71 -7.97
C ASP A 126 -10.80 -35.72 -9.17
N PHE A 127 -10.97 -34.42 -8.92
CA PHE A 127 -10.87 -33.39 -9.96
C PHE A 127 -9.42 -33.11 -10.37
N LEU A 128 -8.47 -33.31 -9.46
CA LEU A 128 -7.06 -33.07 -9.73
C LEU A 128 -6.42 -34.34 -10.33
N PRO A 129 -5.69 -34.23 -11.46
CA PRO A 129 -4.94 -35.38 -11.97
C PRO A 129 -3.89 -35.81 -10.93
N ALA A 130 -3.80 -37.12 -10.69
CA ALA A 130 -2.80 -37.68 -9.78
C ALA A 130 -1.40 -37.16 -10.14
N ARG A 131 -0.69 -36.64 -9.13
CA ARG A 131 0.67 -36.13 -9.31
C ARG A 131 1.56 -37.27 -9.82
N PRO A 132 2.31 -37.08 -10.93
CA PRO A 132 3.30 -38.06 -11.36
C PRO A 132 4.37 -38.29 -10.28
N GLU A 133 4.54 -39.53 -9.84
CA GLU A 133 5.61 -39.92 -8.92
C GLU A 133 6.92 -40.11 -9.68
N ILE A 134 7.67 -39.03 -9.90
CA ILE A 134 9.03 -39.10 -10.46
C ILE A 134 10.04 -39.32 -9.34
N ASN A 135 11.01 -40.21 -9.55
CA ASN A 135 12.06 -40.44 -8.56
C ASN A 135 13.09 -39.28 -8.55
N VAL A 136 13.83 -39.12 -7.45
CA VAL A 136 14.81 -38.03 -7.26
C VAL A 136 15.88 -38.04 -8.36
N GLU A 137 16.28 -39.21 -8.81
CA GLU A 137 17.33 -39.38 -9.81
C GLU A 137 16.87 -38.92 -11.20
N GLU A 138 15.65 -39.27 -11.57
CA GLU A 138 14.95 -38.83 -12.78
C GLU A 138 14.65 -37.33 -12.76
N TYR A 139 14.18 -36.78 -11.63
CA TYR A 139 13.99 -35.34 -11.46
C TYR A 139 15.30 -34.57 -11.63
N ASN A 140 16.38 -35.04 -11.00
CA ASN A 140 17.69 -34.43 -11.11
C ASN A 140 18.21 -34.50 -12.54
N ALA A 141 17.98 -35.61 -13.25
CA ALA A 141 18.35 -35.79 -14.66
C ALA A 141 17.60 -34.80 -15.58
N LEU A 142 16.28 -34.63 -15.38
CA LEU A 142 15.45 -33.69 -16.14
C LEU A 142 15.85 -32.23 -15.91
N ASN A 143 16.24 -31.88 -14.69
CA ASN A 143 16.53 -30.50 -14.29
C ASN A 143 18.02 -30.15 -14.29
N GLN A 144 18.91 -30.98 -14.86
CA GLN A 144 20.32 -30.62 -14.94
C GLN A 144 20.50 -29.35 -15.78
N PRO A 145 21.03 -28.26 -15.19
CA PRO A 145 21.31 -27.06 -15.96
C PRO A 145 22.34 -27.42 -17.03
N ARG A 146 21.94 -27.32 -18.30
CA ARG A 146 22.84 -27.51 -19.44
C ARG A 146 23.86 -26.38 -19.42
N ARG A 147 24.95 -26.55 -18.67
CA ARG A 147 26.13 -25.68 -18.76
C ARG A 147 26.62 -25.76 -20.19
N ARG A 148 26.33 -24.73 -20.97
CA ARG A 148 26.92 -24.48 -22.28
C ARG A 148 28.41 -24.32 -22.01
N ARG A 149 29.17 -25.41 -22.18
CA ARG A 149 30.62 -25.41 -22.07
C ARG A 149 31.13 -24.52 -23.20
N HIS A 150 31.39 -23.26 -22.88
CA HIS A 150 32.16 -22.37 -23.74
C HIS A 150 33.52 -23.05 -23.89
N ARG A 151 33.76 -23.59 -25.08
CA ARG A 151 35.01 -24.25 -25.43
C ARG A 151 35.98 -23.11 -25.74
N ASP A 152 36.59 -22.58 -24.69
CA ASP A 152 37.82 -21.79 -24.81
C ASP A 152 38.95 -22.79 -25.07
N ASP A 153 39.07 -23.23 -26.33
CA ASP A 153 40.30 -23.77 -26.88
C ASP A 153 40.97 -22.60 -27.61
N GLU A 154 41.86 -21.89 -26.91
CA GLU A 154 42.86 -21.00 -27.50
C GLU A 154 44.25 -21.52 -27.13
N SER A 155 45.15 -21.47 -28.12
CA SER A 155 46.58 -21.86 -28.19
C SER A 155 46.93 -23.33 -28.44
#